data_AF-A0A3M1QKI7-F1
#
_entry.id   AF-A0A3M1QKI7-F1
#
_cell.length_a   1.000
_cell.length_b   1.000
_cell.length_c   1.000
_cell.angle_alpha   90.00
_cell.angle_beta   90.00
_cell.angle_gamma   90.00
#
_symmetry.space_group_name_H-M   'P 1'
#
loop_
_entity.id
_entity.type
_entity.pdbx_description
1 polymer ?
#
loop_
_entity_poly.entity_id
_entity_poly.type
_entity_poly.pdbx_seq_one_letter_code
_entity_poly.pdbx_strand_id
1 'polypeptide(L)'
;MANEIQDEPFSGWEALAIAAGIEERGIRFYRQAAERCQDPEARAVFETLIGEEHRHLATVEEALVAARGLTPVEADVVRAYLEAVEGDLDPFDPEVAGDRERAVAQAKRIEAVAASNYLRLARASMDLQAKAVLVALAEEELDHGRLLEHRLGGAVEAPPAAFPEEAGRLAALEQELHRAVPALSEVGSQWGLAPPLPTDDGSVFSRLGRLRRLLQEVEEELDAHLDGRIHALAERLTAASAHASPAAG
;
A
#
# COMPACT_ATOMS: atom_id res chain seq x y z
N MET A 1 6.66 -9.76 -27.02
CA MET A 1 5.69 -8.67 -26.89
C MET A 1 5.60 -8.36 -25.40
N ALA A 2 6.49 -7.51 -24.91
CA ALA A 2 6.49 -7.08 -23.52
C ALA A 2 5.36 -6.05 -23.40
N ASN A 3 4.27 -6.45 -22.78
CA ASN A 3 3.06 -5.66 -22.70
C ASN A 3 3.36 -4.36 -21.94
N GLU A 4 3.08 -3.23 -22.57
CA GLU A 4 3.05 -1.92 -21.94
C GLU A 4 2.04 -2.00 -20.79
N ILE A 5 2.53 -2.21 -19.57
CA ILE A 5 1.76 -1.91 -18.38
C ILE A 5 1.49 -0.41 -18.47
N GLN A 6 0.22 -0.05 -18.60
CA GLN A 6 -0.24 1.30 -18.87
C GLN A 6 0.54 2.33 -18.05
N ASP A 7 1.02 3.40 -18.71
CA ASP A 7 1.61 4.59 -18.07
C ASP A 7 0.59 5.36 -17.17
N GLU A 8 -0.60 4.80 -16.96
CA GLU A 8 -1.63 5.35 -16.09
C GLU A 8 -1.36 4.96 -14.63
N PRO A 9 -1.46 5.92 -13.69
CA PRO A 9 -1.16 5.66 -12.29
C PRO A 9 -2.20 4.72 -11.66
N PHE A 10 -1.73 3.72 -10.89
CA PHE A 10 -2.61 2.90 -10.07
C PHE A 10 -3.20 3.72 -8.92
N SER A 11 -4.48 3.51 -8.64
CA SER A 11 -5.04 3.90 -7.36
C SER A 11 -4.31 3.16 -6.22
N GLY A 12 -4.39 3.71 -5.00
CA GLY A 12 -3.83 3.04 -3.82
C GLY A 12 -4.43 1.64 -3.62
N TRP A 13 -5.74 1.50 -3.87
CA TRP A 13 -6.44 0.24 -3.76
C TRP A 13 -5.96 -0.79 -4.79
N GLU A 14 -5.83 -0.42 -6.07
CA GLU A 14 -5.35 -1.35 -7.12
C GLU A 14 -3.93 -1.82 -6.84
N ALA A 15 -3.04 -0.91 -6.45
CA ALA A 15 -1.66 -1.25 -6.14
C ALA A 15 -1.56 -2.23 -4.96
N LEU A 16 -2.36 -2.02 -3.90
CA LEU A 16 -2.42 -2.93 -2.76
C LEU A 16 -3.13 -4.24 -3.09
N ALA A 17 -4.15 -4.23 -3.94
CA ALA A 17 -4.86 -5.46 -4.35
C ALA A 17 -3.94 -6.36 -5.19
N ILE A 18 -3.12 -5.74 -6.04
CA ILE A 18 -2.07 -6.45 -6.77
C ILE A 18 -1.04 -7.04 -5.79
N ALA A 19 -0.60 -6.26 -4.80
CA ALA A 19 0.34 -6.75 -3.78
C ALA A 19 -0.21 -7.95 -3.01
N ALA A 20 -1.48 -7.91 -2.58
CA ALA A 20 -2.12 -9.06 -1.93
C ALA A 20 -2.09 -10.31 -2.83
N GLY A 21 -2.33 -10.14 -4.13
CA GLY A 21 -2.22 -11.24 -5.09
C GLY A 21 -0.80 -11.78 -5.30
N ILE A 22 0.24 -10.97 -5.06
CA ILE A 22 1.65 -11.41 -5.05
C ILE A 22 1.90 -12.29 -3.82
N GLU A 23 1.54 -11.83 -2.62
CA GLU A 23 1.69 -12.59 -1.37
C GLU A 23 0.94 -13.94 -1.40
N GLU A 24 -0.30 -13.95 -1.90
CA GLU A 24 -1.05 -15.20 -2.06
C GLU A 24 -0.34 -16.21 -2.98
N ARG A 25 0.35 -15.72 -4.02
CA ARG A 25 1.15 -16.59 -4.91
C ARG A 25 2.43 -17.05 -4.22
N GLY A 26 3.12 -16.19 -3.46
CA GLY A 26 4.28 -16.56 -2.66
C GLY A 26 3.96 -17.67 -1.66
N ILE A 27 2.84 -17.53 -0.92
CA ILE A 27 2.32 -18.59 -0.03
C ILE A 27 2.12 -19.91 -0.78
N ARG A 28 1.48 -19.87 -1.96
CA ARG A 28 1.26 -21.09 -2.77
C ARG A 28 2.57 -21.70 -3.24
N PHE A 29 3.51 -20.87 -3.67
CA PHE A 29 4.84 -21.31 -4.09
C PHE A 29 5.57 -22.01 -2.94
N TYR A 30 5.71 -21.35 -1.78
CA TYR A 30 6.48 -21.90 -0.67
C TYR A 30 5.83 -23.13 -0.04
N ARG A 31 4.50 -23.24 -0.05
CA ARG A 31 3.82 -24.49 0.33
C ARG A 31 4.21 -25.65 -0.58
N GLN A 32 4.15 -25.45 -1.90
CA GLN A 32 4.57 -26.49 -2.85
C GLN A 32 6.06 -26.81 -2.73
N ALA A 33 6.90 -25.79 -2.50
CA ALA A 33 8.33 -25.97 -2.28
C ALA A 33 8.62 -26.80 -1.02
N ALA A 34 8.01 -26.46 0.12
CA ALA A 34 8.15 -27.19 1.37
C ALA A 34 7.65 -28.65 1.28
N GLU A 35 6.56 -28.88 0.53
CA GLU A 35 6.01 -30.23 0.31
C GLU A 35 6.93 -31.11 -0.55
N ARG A 36 7.54 -30.53 -1.59
CA ARG A 36 8.32 -31.27 -2.60
C ARG A 36 9.81 -31.34 -2.28
N CYS A 37 10.35 -30.41 -1.49
CA CYS A 37 11.76 -30.36 -1.15
C CYS A 37 12.15 -31.57 -0.29
N GLN A 38 13.25 -32.22 -0.68
CA GLN A 38 13.80 -33.40 -0.01
C GLN A 38 14.85 -33.03 1.03
N ASP A 39 15.48 -31.86 0.88
CA ASP A 39 16.46 -31.35 1.84
C ASP A 39 15.76 -30.72 3.05
N PRO A 40 16.04 -31.19 4.28
CA PRO A 40 15.34 -30.71 5.47
C PRO A 40 15.68 -29.26 5.84
N GLU A 41 16.86 -28.76 5.49
CA GLU A 41 17.24 -27.36 5.79
C GLU A 41 16.53 -26.40 4.82
N ALA A 42 16.52 -26.70 3.52
CA ALA A 42 15.77 -25.91 2.54
C ALA A 42 14.27 -25.95 2.82
N ARG A 43 13.73 -27.11 3.23
CA ARG A 43 12.34 -27.21 3.67
C ARG A 43 12.02 -26.28 4.84
N ALA A 44 12.86 -26.25 5.88
CA ALA A 44 12.65 -25.38 7.03
C ALA A 44 12.70 -23.89 6.65
N VAL A 45 13.55 -23.55 5.67
CA VAL A 45 13.57 -22.20 5.08
C VAL A 45 12.23 -21.87 4.43
N PHE A 46 11.68 -22.75 3.59
CA PHE A 46 10.38 -22.53 2.96
C PHE A 46 9.23 -22.43 3.99
N GLU A 47 9.24 -23.25 5.03
CA GLU A 47 8.26 -23.17 6.12
C GLU A 47 8.32 -21.83 6.86
N THR A 48 9.52 -21.27 7.03
CA THR A 48 9.70 -19.92 7.60
C THR A 48 9.11 -18.86 6.67
N LEU A 49 9.44 -18.92 5.37
CA LEU A 49 8.96 -17.95 4.38
C LEU A 49 7.44 -17.96 4.24
N ILE A 50 6.77 -19.13 4.33
CA ILE A 50 5.30 -19.17 4.39
C ILE A 50 4.76 -18.26 5.51
N GLY A 51 5.41 -18.26 6.68
CA GLY A 51 5.01 -17.42 7.81
C GLY A 51 5.18 -15.93 7.54
N GLU A 52 6.28 -15.54 6.89
CA GLU A 52 6.54 -14.15 6.49
C GLU A 52 5.52 -13.65 5.47
N GLU A 53 5.21 -14.45 4.43
CA GLU A 53 4.21 -14.08 3.42
C GLU A 53 2.80 -13.93 4.03
N HIS A 54 2.44 -14.72 5.05
CA HIS A 54 1.18 -14.50 5.78
C HIS A 54 1.18 -13.17 6.54
N ARG A 55 2.32 -12.78 7.13
CA ARG A 55 2.47 -11.49 7.82
C ARG A 55 2.39 -10.33 6.83
N HIS A 56 3.04 -10.45 5.68
CA HIS A 56 2.96 -9.48 4.61
C HIS A 56 1.53 -9.35 4.09
N LEU A 57 0.85 -10.45 3.76
CA LEU A 57 -0.53 -10.46 3.31
C LEU A 57 -1.45 -9.74 4.31
N ALA A 58 -1.33 -10.04 5.60
CA ALA A 58 -2.11 -9.37 6.64
C ALA A 58 -1.86 -7.85 6.65
N THR A 59 -0.60 -7.42 6.49
CA THR A 59 -0.23 -5.99 6.40
C THR A 59 -0.88 -5.32 5.18
N VAL A 60 -0.91 -6.01 4.03
CA VAL A 60 -1.55 -5.52 2.82
C VAL A 60 -3.08 -5.48 2.98
N GLU A 61 -3.70 -6.49 3.58
CA GLU A 61 -5.13 -6.54 3.83
C GLU A 61 -5.60 -5.41 4.75
N GLU A 62 -4.83 -5.10 5.80
CA GLU A 62 -5.08 -3.94 6.66
C GLU A 62 -5.00 -2.63 5.87
N ALA A 63 -3.98 -2.48 5.03
CA ALA A 63 -3.83 -1.32 4.16
C ALA A 63 -4.97 -1.21 3.13
N LEU A 64 -5.45 -2.32 2.59
CA LEU A 64 -6.58 -2.39 1.67
C LEU A 64 -7.87 -1.91 2.32
N VAL A 65 -8.12 -2.31 3.57
CA VAL A 65 -9.29 -1.83 4.33
C VAL A 65 -9.21 -0.32 4.52
N ALA A 66 -8.03 0.21 4.87
CA ALA A 66 -7.81 1.64 5.03
C ALA A 66 -7.91 2.43 3.70
N ALA A 67 -7.55 1.82 2.58
CA ALA A 67 -7.62 2.42 1.25
C ALA A 67 -9.03 2.41 0.62
N ARG A 68 -10.01 1.71 1.23
CA ARG A 68 -11.41 1.73 0.75
C ARG A 68 -11.99 3.12 0.98
N GLY A 69 -12.14 3.90 -0.10
CA GLY A 69 -12.57 5.28 0.02
C GLY A 69 -13.15 5.94 -1.23
N LEU A 70 -12.46 6.01 -2.37
CA LEU A 70 -12.80 7.09 -3.33
C LEU A 70 -12.64 6.83 -4.84
N THR A 71 -12.39 5.60 -5.32
CA THR A 71 -12.33 5.35 -6.78
C THR A 71 -13.04 4.08 -7.19
N PRO A 72 -13.76 4.07 -8.33
CA PRO A 72 -14.28 2.84 -8.92
C PRO A 72 -13.13 1.87 -9.14
N VAL A 73 -13.26 0.68 -8.57
CA VAL A 73 -12.30 -0.40 -8.74
C VAL A 73 -12.63 -1.12 -10.03
N GLU A 74 -11.71 -1.15 -10.98
CA GLU A 74 -11.81 -2.03 -12.14
C GLU A 74 -11.13 -3.35 -11.82
N ALA A 75 -11.91 -4.35 -11.37
CA ALA A 75 -11.39 -5.69 -11.05
C ALA A 75 -10.62 -6.34 -12.22
N ASP A 76 -10.87 -5.88 -13.44
CA ASP A 76 -10.18 -6.34 -14.65
C ASP A 76 -8.76 -5.77 -14.78
N VAL A 77 -8.46 -4.58 -14.23
CA VAL A 77 -7.08 -4.02 -14.16
C VAL A 77 -6.21 -4.84 -13.24
N VAL A 78 -6.71 -5.16 -12.04
CA VAL A 78 -5.99 -6.03 -11.09
C VAL A 78 -5.74 -7.40 -11.73
N ARG A 79 -6.75 -7.99 -12.37
CA ARG A 79 -6.59 -9.28 -13.04
C ARG A 79 -5.56 -9.21 -14.16
N ALA A 80 -5.64 -8.21 -15.04
CA ALA A 80 -4.70 -8.03 -16.15
C ALA A 80 -3.27 -7.81 -15.65
N TYR A 81 -3.05 -7.10 -14.53
CA TYR A 81 -1.72 -6.98 -13.95
C TYR A 81 -1.25 -8.32 -13.39
N LEU A 82 -2.09 -9.04 -12.63
CA LEU A 82 -1.73 -10.35 -12.08
C LEU A 82 -1.45 -11.40 -13.18
N GLU A 83 -2.15 -11.32 -14.30
CA GLU A 83 -1.90 -12.09 -15.52
C GLU A 83 -0.62 -11.61 -16.24
N ALA A 84 -0.34 -10.31 -16.30
CA ALA A 84 0.91 -9.78 -16.87
C ALA A 84 2.15 -10.04 -15.98
N VAL A 85 1.93 -10.32 -14.69
CA VAL A 85 2.95 -10.86 -13.77
C VAL A 85 3.22 -12.34 -14.06
N GLU A 86 2.58 -12.95 -15.07
CA GLU A 86 3.00 -14.24 -15.66
C GLU A 86 4.42 -14.13 -16.23
N GLY A 87 5.39 -14.44 -15.37
CA GLY A 87 6.79 -14.58 -15.77
C GLY A 87 7.69 -15.00 -14.63
N ASP A 88 7.40 -14.64 -13.38
CA ASP A 88 8.44 -14.69 -12.34
C ASP A 88 8.06 -15.40 -11.02
N LEU A 89 6.81 -15.87 -10.84
CA LEU A 89 6.38 -16.69 -9.70
C LEU A 89 6.01 -18.11 -10.14
N ASP A 90 6.90 -18.72 -10.93
CA ASP A 90 6.76 -20.09 -11.45
C ASP A 90 6.46 -21.10 -10.33
N PRO A 91 5.70 -22.18 -10.60
CA PRO A 91 5.57 -23.29 -9.66
C PRO A 91 6.94 -23.87 -9.31
N PHE A 92 7.09 -24.37 -8.07
CA PHE A 92 8.36 -24.96 -7.62
C PHE A 92 8.88 -26.02 -8.60
N ASP A 93 10.12 -25.84 -9.06
CA ASP A 93 10.74 -26.72 -10.05
C ASP A 93 11.09 -28.06 -9.39
N PRO A 94 10.44 -29.17 -9.79
CA PRO A 94 10.74 -30.47 -9.20
C PRO A 94 12.21 -30.89 -9.37
N GLU A 95 12.91 -30.37 -10.38
CA GLU A 95 14.33 -30.67 -10.62
C GLU A 95 15.26 -30.08 -9.56
N VAL A 96 14.82 -29.06 -8.81
CA VAL A 96 15.61 -28.49 -7.70
C VAL A 96 15.31 -29.13 -6.35
N ALA A 97 14.31 -30.02 -6.28
CA ALA A 97 13.80 -30.60 -5.03
C ALA A 97 14.86 -31.32 -4.16
N GLY A 98 15.88 -31.92 -4.80
CA GLY A 98 16.95 -32.66 -4.12
C GLY A 98 18.23 -31.86 -3.88
N ASP A 99 18.28 -30.60 -4.29
CA ASP A 99 19.49 -29.75 -4.22
C ASP A 99 19.20 -28.48 -3.43
N ARG A 100 19.74 -28.43 -2.21
CA ARG A 100 19.57 -27.32 -1.27
C ARG A 100 19.98 -25.98 -1.88
N GLU A 101 21.12 -25.93 -2.57
CA GLU A 101 21.67 -24.69 -3.11
C GLU A 101 20.77 -24.17 -4.26
N ARG A 102 20.35 -25.08 -5.15
CA ARG A 102 19.44 -24.72 -6.24
C ARG A 102 18.05 -24.32 -5.74
N ALA A 103 17.53 -25.00 -4.72
CA ALA A 103 16.24 -24.69 -4.10
C ALA A 103 16.25 -23.30 -3.45
N VAL A 104 17.28 -22.99 -2.66
CA VAL A 104 17.44 -21.66 -2.03
C VAL A 104 17.73 -20.58 -3.08
N ALA A 105 18.48 -20.88 -4.14
CA ALA A 105 18.69 -19.94 -5.24
C ALA A 105 17.41 -19.64 -6.04
N GLN A 106 16.47 -20.58 -6.11
CA GLN A 106 15.14 -20.30 -6.65
C GLN A 106 14.34 -19.40 -5.71
N ALA A 107 14.34 -19.68 -4.40
CA ALA A 107 13.69 -18.83 -3.39
C ALA A 107 14.17 -17.37 -3.48
N LYS A 108 15.49 -17.15 -3.54
CA LYS A 108 16.06 -15.81 -3.68
C LYS A 108 15.58 -15.07 -4.94
N ARG A 109 15.40 -15.79 -6.05
CA ARG A 109 14.86 -15.18 -7.28
C ARG A 109 13.41 -14.75 -7.09
N ILE A 110 12.60 -15.55 -6.40
CA ILE A 110 11.21 -15.22 -6.06
C ILE A 110 11.13 -13.95 -5.22
N GLU A 111 11.91 -13.84 -4.15
CA GLU A 111 11.95 -12.64 -3.28
C GLU A 111 12.38 -11.38 -4.08
N ALA A 112 13.42 -11.49 -4.92
CA ALA A 112 13.89 -10.37 -5.73
C ALA A 112 12.84 -9.90 -6.76
N VAL A 113 12.05 -10.84 -7.28
CA VAL A 113 10.92 -10.55 -8.18
C VAL A 113 9.81 -9.83 -7.43
N ALA A 114 9.43 -10.29 -6.24
CA ALA A 114 8.42 -9.66 -5.42
C ALA A 114 8.82 -8.20 -5.10
N ALA A 115 10.05 -7.99 -4.61
CA ALA A 115 10.61 -6.67 -4.36
C ALA A 115 10.55 -5.73 -5.59
N SER A 116 10.96 -6.24 -6.76
CA SER A 116 10.91 -5.48 -8.01
C SER A 116 9.48 -5.06 -8.40
N ASN A 117 8.51 -5.96 -8.22
CA ASN A 117 7.11 -5.66 -8.47
C ASN A 117 6.57 -4.63 -7.48
N TYR A 118 6.91 -4.73 -6.19
CA TYR A 118 6.51 -3.73 -5.21
C TYR A 118 7.08 -2.34 -5.50
N LEU A 119 8.35 -2.25 -5.89
CA LEU A 119 8.95 -0.97 -6.30
C LEU A 119 8.27 -0.38 -7.55
N ARG A 120 7.88 -1.22 -8.51
CA ARG A 120 7.14 -0.79 -9.70
C ARG A 120 5.77 -0.24 -9.33
N LEU A 121 5.03 -0.96 -8.48
CA LEU A 121 3.72 -0.54 -7.97
C LEU A 121 3.83 0.75 -7.14
N ALA A 122 4.85 0.86 -6.28
CA ALA A 122 5.08 2.07 -5.49
C ALA A 122 5.37 3.28 -6.39
N ARG A 123 6.15 3.10 -7.45
CA ARG A 123 6.43 4.17 -8.41
C ARG A 123 5.18 4.59 -9.19
N ALA A 124 4.32 3.64 -9.55
CA ALA A 124 3.11 3.86 -10.34
C ALA A 124 1.88 4.25 -9.48
N SER A 125 1.92 4.07 -8.17
CA SER A 125 0.82 4.47 -7.28
C SER A 125 0.79 5.99 -7.10
N MET A 126 -0.39 6.57 -6.92
CA MET A 126 -0.54 7.97 -6.47
C MET A 126 -0.84 8.10 -4.97
N ASP A 127 -1.11 6.99 -4.28
CA ASP A 127 -1.44 7.00 -2.86
C ASP A 127 -0.21 6.81 -1.98
N LEU A 128 0.05 7.77 -1.09
CA LEU A 128 1.23 7.76 -0.24
C LEU A 128 1.25 6.59 0.77
N GLN A 129 0.08 6.18 1.28
CA GLN A 129 0.00 5.06 2.21
C GLN A 129 0.28 3.75 1.49
N ALA A 130 -0.30 3.56 0.29
CA ALA A 130 0.02 2.41 -0.55
C ALA A 130 1.52 2.36 -0.88
N LYS A 131 2.12 3.50 -1.26
CA LYS A 131 3.58 3.58 -1.49
C LYS A 131 4.40 3.12 -0.30
N ALA A 132 4.05 3.57 0.90
CA ALA A 132 4.78 3.23 2.11
C ALA A 132 4.77 1.72 2.36
N VAL A 133 3.59 1.10 2.28
CA VAL A 133 3.43 -0.36 2.45
C VAL A 133 4.23 -1.11 1.39
N LEU A 134 4.12 -0.71 0.12
CA LEU A 134 4.84 -1.35 -0.99
C LEU A 134 6.37 -1.23 -0.85
N VAL A 135 6.89 -0.08 -0.42
CA VAL A 135 8.33 0.09 -0.18
C VAL A 135 8.79 -0.78 1.00
N ALA A 136 8.04 -0.82 2.10
CA ALA A 136 8.37 -1.66 3.25
C ALA A 136 8.42 -3.14 2.87
N LEU A 137 7.43 -3.63 2.11
CA LEU A 137 7.44 -5.00 1.59
C LEU A 137 8.67 -5.24 0.70
N ALA A 138 8.99 -4.32 -0.21
CA ALA A 138 10.18 -4.45 -1.05
C ALA A 138 11.48 -4.55 -0.25
N GLU A 139 11.60 -3.80 0.84
CA GLU A 139 12.75 -3.88 1.75
C GLU A 139 12.82 -5.24 2.44
N GLU A 140 11.69 -5.73 2.98
CA GLU A 140 11.62 -7.04 3.66
C GLU A 140 11.98 -8.21 2.73
N GLU A 141 11.46 -8.22 1.49
CA GLU A 141 11.81 -9.21 0.45
C GLU A 141 13.32 -9.19 0.11
N LEU A 142 13.91 -8.01 0.00
CA LEU A 142 15.36 -7.89 -0.22
C LEU A 142 16.17 -8.40 0.99
N ASP A 143 15.64 -8.24 2.20
CA ASP A 143 16.26 -8.72 3.44
C ASP A 143 16.20 -10.24 3.55
N HIS A 144 15.07 -10.86 3.16
CA HIS A 144 14.95 -12.30 3.01
C HIS A 144 16.02 -12.84 2.04
N GLY A 145 16.16 -12.21 0.87
CA GLY A 145 17.19 -12.58 -0.11
C GLY A 145 18.62 -12.60 0.48
N ARG A 146 18.97 -11.61 1.31
CA ARG A 146 20.27 -11.54 2.00
C ARG A 146 20.41 -12.59 3.12
N LEU A 147 19.33 -12.85 3.86
CA LEU A 147 19.32 -13.89 4.90
C LEU A 147 19.53 -15.29 4.30
N LEU A 148 18.94 -15.55 3.14
CA LEU A 148 19.11 -16.78 2.38
C LEU A 148 20.57 -16.96 1.92
N GLU A 149 21.26 -15.89 1.52
CA GLU A 149 22.70 -15.93 1.20
C GLU A 149 23.55 -16.34 2.41
N HIS A 150 23.28 -15.76 3.59
CA HIS A 150 24.01 -16.11 4.81
C HIS A 150 23.84 -17.60 5.17
N ARG A 151 22.64 -18.16 5.00
CA ARG A 151 22.38 -19.60 5.22
C ARG A 151 23.11 -20.51 4.22
N LEU A 152 23.50 -19.99 3.05
CA LEU A 152 24.34 -20.67 2.06
C LEU A 152 25.85 -20.39 2.22
N GLY A 153 26.26 -19.56 3.18
CA GLY A 153 27.66 -19.19 3.40
C GLY A 153 28.17 -18.06 2.49
N GLY A 154 27.27 -17.31 1.86
CA GLY A 154 27.59 -16.12 1.06
C GLY A 154 27.94 -14.90 1.92
N ALA A 155 28.76 -14.00 1.37
CA ALA A 155 29.07 -12.72 2.01
C ALA A 155 27.90 -11.74 1.82
N VAL A 156 27.43 -11.14 2.92
CA VAL A 156 26.36 -10.14 2.88
C VAL A 156 26.97 -8.78 2.54
N GLU A 157 26.53 -8.18 1.43
CA GLU A 157 26.85 -6.79 1.12
C GLU A 157 26.02 -5.88 2.04
N ALA A 158 26.67 -4.91 2.69
CA ALA A 158 25.97 -3.99 3.57
C ALA A 158 24.97 -3.16 2.76
N PRO A 159 23.75 -2.89 3.28
CA PRO A 159 22.79 -2.06 2.58
C PRO A 159 23.42 -0.68 2.30
N PRO A 160 23.09 -0.05 1.16
CA PRO A 160 23.56 1.30 0.87
C PRO A 160 23.15 2.23 2.01
N ALA A 161 24.06 3.14 2.40
CA ALA A 161 23.77 4.12 3.43
C ALA A 161 22.52 4.92 3.04
N ALA A 162 21.58 5.08 3.97
CA ALA A 162 20.40 5.92 3.80
C ALA A 162 20.82 7.31 3.29
N PHE A 163 20.03 7.87 2.37
CA PHE A 163 20.33 9.19 1.80
C PHE A 163 20.29 10.26 2.92
N PRO A 164 21.44 10.80 3.36
CA PRO A 164 21.53 11.51 4.64
C PRO A 164 20.77 12.84 4.66
N GLU A 165 20.59 13.46 3.47
CA GLU A 165 19.94 14.76 3.33
C GLU A 165 18.41 14.63 3.41
N GLU A 166 17.85 13.59 2.79
CA GLU A 166 16.42 13.25 2.84
C GLU A 166 15.99 12.83 4.24
N ALA A 167 16.82 12.08 4.97
CA ALA A 167 16.55 11.68 6.35
C ALA A 167 16.35 12.88 7.29
N GLY A 168 17.15 13.94 7.12
CA GLY A 168 16.98 15.18 7.90
C GLY A 168 15.69 15.93 7.59
N ARG A 169 15.26 15.93 6.32
CA ARG A 169 14.00 16.57 5.89
C ARG A 169 12.77 15.80 6.38
N LEU A 170 12.82 14.47 6.33
CA LEU A 170 11.78 13.59 6.89
C LEU A 170 11.63 13.82 8.39
N ALA A 171 12.71 13.77 9.16
CA ALA A 171 12.66 14.01 10.61
C ALA A 171 12.04 15.38 10.98
N ALA A 172 12.29 16.43 10.18
CA ALA A 172 11.67 17.74 10.37
C ALA A 172 10.15 17.71 10.11
N LEU A 173 9.70 17.04 9.04
CA LEU A 173 8.29 16.83 8.73
C LEU A 173 7.57 16.05 9.83
N GLU A 174 8.19 14.99 10.36
CA GLU A 174 7.64 14.20 11.46
C GLU A 174 7.40 15.04 12.72
N GLN A 175 8.36 15.91 13.06
CA GLN A 175 8.22 16.81 14.20
C GLN A 175 7.09 17.83 13.99
N GLU A 176 6.95 18.38 12.79
CA GLU A 176 5.84 19.29 12.48
C GLU A 176 4.48 18.57 12.58
N LEU A 177 4.37 17.36 12.02
CA LEU A 177 3.17 16.52 12.14
C LEU A 177 2.84 16.22 13.61
N HIS A 178 3.85 15.88 14.41
CA HIS A 178 3.65 15.63 15.84
C HIS A 178 3.09 16.85 16.58
N ARG A 179 3.50 18.08 16.19
CA ARG A 179 2.96 19.32 16.76
C ARG A 179 1.56 19.66 16.25
N ALA A 180 1.27 19.41 14.97
CA ALA A 180 0.02 19.81 14.33
C ALA A 180 -1.18 18.91 14.69
N VAL A 181 -0.96 17.60 14.87
CA VAL A 181 -2.04 16.63 15.11
C VAL A 181 -2.88 16.94 16.35
N PRO A 182 -2.31 17.28 17.54
CA PRO A 182 -3.11 17.64 18.71
C PRO A 182 -4.01 18.86 18.47
N ALA A 183 -3.48 19.90 17.83
CA ALA A 183 -4.22 21.14 17.55
C ALA A 183 -5.40 20.90 16.59
N LEU A 184 -5.19 20.10 15.54
CA LEU A 184 -6.27 19.73 14.61
C LEU A 184 -7.31 18.83 15.27
N SER A 185 -6.89 17.93 16.15
CA SER A 185 -7.81 17.08 16.91
C SER A 185 -8.67 17.87 17.89
N GLU A 186 -8.13 18.95 18.48
CA GLU A 186 -8.88 19.89 19.32
C GLU A 186 -9.95 20.64 18.52
N VAL A 187 -9.61 21.14 17.33
CA VAL A 187 -10.55 21.81 16.42
C VAL A 187 -11.66 20.85 15.97
N GLY A 188 -11.33 19.63 15.56
CA GLY A 188 -12.32 18.62 15.18
C GLY A 188 -13.29 18.30 16.33
N SER A 189 -12.77 18.19 17.56
CA SER A 189 -13.60 17.95 18.76
C SER A 189 -14.57 19.09 19.03
N GLN A 190 -14.15 20.35 18.82
CA GLN A 190 -15.03 21.52 18.98
C GLN A 190 -16.19 21.53 17.98
N TRP A 191 -16.00 20.89 16.81
CA TRP A 191 -17.00 20.82 15.74
C TRP A 191 -17.80 19.52 15.76
N GLY A 192 -17.60 18.66 16.77
CA GLY A 192 -18.32 17.40 16.91
C GLY A 192 -17.87 16.31 15.94
N LEU A 193 -16.73 16.48 15.26
CA LEU A 193 -16.13 15.46 14.42
C LEU A 193 -15.61 14.30 15.29
N ALA A 194 -15.81 13.07 14.83
CA ALA A 194 -15.42 11.89 15.60
C ALA A 194 -13.88 11.80 15.67
N PRO A 195 -13.26 11.70 16.85
CA PRO A 195 -11.82 11.45 16.92
C PRO A 195 -11.56 10.07 16.28
N PRO A 196 -10.63 9.97 15.31
CA PRO A 196 -10.38 8.69 14.65
C PRO A 196 -9.90 7.66 15.69
N LEU A 197 -10.64 6.55 15.82
CA LEU A 197 -10.30 5.40 16.69
C LEU A 197 -8.94 4.76 16.29
N PRO A 198 -8.29 4.00 17.21
CA PRO A 198 -6.83 4.06 17.38
C PRO A 198 -6.06 3.00 16.60
N THR A 199 -4.79 3.30 16.30
CA THR A 199 -3.66 2.43 16.67
C THR A 199 -2.46 3.29 17.12
N ASP A 200 -1.89 2.86 18.23
CA ASP A 200 -0.99 3.62 19.13
C ASP A 200 0.49 3.30 18.86
N ASP A 201 0.85 3.05 17.60
CA ASP A 201 2.23 2.71 17.23
C ASP A 201 3.16 3.93 17.20
N GLY A 202 2.58 5.13 17.21
CA GLY A 202 3.31 6.38 17.12
C GLY A 202 4.01 6.60 15.77
N SER A 203 3.69 5.82 14.73
CA SER A 203 4.32 5.96 13.43
C SER A 203 3.84 7.20 12.68
N VAL A 204 4.67 7.63 11.73
CA VAL A 204 4.46 8.84 10.93
C VAL A 204 3.37 8.62 9.90
N PHE A 205 3.26 7.39 9.39
CA PHE A 205 2.18 6.97 8.51
C PHE A 205 0.83 7.00 9.23
N SER A 206 0.76 6.50 10.47
CA SER A 206 -0.42 6.62 11.32
C SER A 206 -0.80 8.10 11.57
N ARG A 207 0.18 8.98 11.80
CA ARG A 207 -0.03 10.42 11.96
C ARG A 207 -0.55 11.08 10.68
N LEU A 208 0.04 10.79 9.53
CA LEU A 208 -0.40 11.31 8.23
C LEU A 208 -1.81 10.83 7.86
N GLY A 209 -2.11 9.55 8.08
CA GLY A 209 -3.44 8.99 7.84
C GLY A 209 -4.52 9.62 8.72
N ARG A 210 -4.19 10.01 9.96
CA ARG A 210 -5.09 10.80 10.82
C ARG A 210 -5.33 12.20 10.25
N LEU A 211 -4.26 12.89 9.86
CA LEU A 211 -4.34 14.23 9.30
C LEU A 211 -5.20 14.27 8.03
N ARG A 212 -5.01 13.30 7.13
CA ARG A 212 -5.77 13.20 5.88
C ARG A 212 -7.26 12.97 6.11
N ARG A 213 -7.62 12.07 7.05
CA ARG A 213 -9.04 11.84 7.41
C ARG A 213 -9.69 13.08 8.01
N LEU A 214 -9.01 13.75 8.94
CA LEU A 214 -9.52 15.00 9.53
C LEU A 214 -9.71 16.09 8.46
N LEU A 215 -8.77 16.23 7.53
CA LEU A 215 -8.91 17.19 6.42
C LEU A 215 -10.09 16.84 5.52
N GLN A 216 -10.27 15.56 5.19
CA GLN A 216 -11.40 15.12 4.38
C GLN A 216 -12.75 15.38 5.06
N GLU A 217 -12.90 15.06 6.35
CA GLU A 217 -14.13 15.33 7.10
C GLU A 217 -14.44 16.84 7.15
N VAL A 218 -13.43 17.68 7.30
CA VAL A 218 -13.58 19.14 7.24
C VAL A 218 -14.00 19.62 5.86
N GLU A 219 -13.44 19.04 4.79
CA GLU A 219 -13.83 19.37 3.41
C GLU A 219 -15.29 18.98 3.14
N GLU A 220 -15.74 17.80 3.58
CA GLU A 220 -17.12 17.33 3.44
C GLU A 220 -18.13 18.24 4.16
N GLU A 221 -17.84 18.64 5.40
CA GLU A 221 -18.68 19.59 6.17
C GLU A 221 -18.72 20.99 5.53
N LEU A 222 -17.58 21.46 5.00
CA LEU A 222 -17.52 22.74 4.30
C LEU A 222 -18.35 22.72 3.02
N ASP A 223 -18.28 21.62 2.26
CA ASP A 223 -19.07 21.44 1.03
C ASP A 223 -20.57 21.47 1.34
N ALA A 224 -21.02 20.71 2.35
CA ALA A 224 -22.41 20.73 2.80
C ALA A 224 -22.88 22.12 3.25
N HIS A 225 -22.03 22.88 3.95
CA HIS A 225 -22.31 24.26 4.32
C HIS A 225 -22.45 25.19 3.11
N LEU A 226 -21.57 25.05 2.12
CA LEU A 226 -21.61 25.84 0.89
C LEU A 226 -22.85 25.52 0.06
N ASP A 227 -23.23 24.24 -0.06
CA ASP A 227 -24.46 23.82 -0.73
C ASP A 227 -25.71 24.44 -0.11
N GLY A 228 -25.80 24.46 1.23
CA GLY A 228 -26.87 25.13 1.94
C GLY A 228 -26.96 26.63 1.61
N ARG A 229 -25.80 27.31 1.51
CA ARG A 229 -25.73 28.72 1.12
C ARG A 229 -26.15 28.95 -0.33
N ILE A 230 -25.72 28.08 -1.25
CA ILE A 230 -26.10 28.13 -2.66
C ILE A 230 -27.62 28.01 -2.79
N HIS A 231 -28.23 27.05 -2.08
CA HIS A 231 -29.68 26.86 -2.08
C HIS A 231 -30.42 28.10 -1.59
N ALA A 232 -30.03 28.66 -0.45
CA ALA A 232 -30.67 29.86 0.12
C ALA A 232 -30.54 31.10 -0.80
N LEU A 233 -29.41 31.25 -1.50
CA LEU A 233 -29.24 32.32 -2.48
C LEU A 233 -30.13 32.11 -3.72
N ALA A 234 -30.27 30.87 -4.19
CA ALA A 234 -31.15 30.53 -5.31
C ALA A 234 -32.63 30.80 -4.99
N GLU A 235 -33.09 30.49 -3.77
CA GLU A 235 -34.44 30.82 -3.31
C GLU A 235 -34.68 32.33 -3.29
N ARG A 236 -33.72 33.10 -2.75
CA ARG A 236 -33.80 34.56 -2.72
C ARG A 236 -33.84 35.18 -4.12
N LEU A 237 -33.08 34.64 -5.06
CA LEU A 237 -33.09 35.08 -6.46
C LEU A 237 -34.45 34.80 -7.11
N THR A 238 -35.02 33.62 -6.85
CA THR A 238 -36.36 33.22 -7.33
C THR A 238 -37.47 34.09 -6.74
N ALA A 239 -37.39 34.40 -5.44
CA ALA A 239 -38.36 35.28 -4.78
C ALA A 239 -38.28 36.72 -5.32
N ALA A 240 -37.06 37.23 -5.56
CA ALA A 240 -36.84 38.55 -6.14
C ALA A 240 -37.34 38.65 -7.59
N SER A 241 -37.18 37.59 -8.40
CA SER A 241 -37.69 37.55 -9.77
C SER A 241 -39.22 37.42 -9.83
N ALA A 242 -39.83 36.70 -8.89
CA ALA A 242 -41.29 36.63 -8.74
C ALA A 242 -41.93 37.98 -8.37
N HIS A 243 -41.23 38.82 -7.59
CA HIS A 243 -41.69 40.17 -7.22
C HIS A 243 -41.44 41.22 -8.33
N ALA A 244 -40.63 40.88 -9.32
CA ALA A 244 -40.34 41.75 -10.47
C ALA A 244 -41.29 41.52 -11.66
N SER A 245 -42.27 40.61 -11.55
CA SER A 245 -43.30 40.42 -12.57
C SER A 245 -44.35 41.55 -12.45
N PRO A 246 -44.44 42.49 -13.41
CA PRO A 246 -45.45 43.53 -13.33
C PRO A 246 -46.83 42.91 -13.51
N ALA A 247 -47.79 43.35 -12.71
CA ALA A 247 -49.20 43.12 -12.98
C ALA A 247 -49.47 43.54 -14.44
N ALA A 248 -49.66 42.56 -15.32
CA ALA A 248 -50.18 42.78 -16.65
C ALA A 248 -51.64 43.22 -16.50
N GLY A 249 -51.83 44.54 -16.46
CA GLY A 249 -53.11 45.22 -16.67
C GLY A 249 -53.13 45.85 -18.05
#